data_AF-A0A2D2LTS3-F1
#
_entry.id   AF-A0A2D2LTS3-F1
#
_cell.length_a   1.000
_cell.length_b   1.000
_cell.length_c   1.000
_cell.angle_alpha   90.00
_cell.angle_beta   90.00
_cell.angle_gamma   90.00
#
_symmetry.space_group_name_H-M   'P 1'
#
loop_
_entity.id
_entity.type
_entity.pdbx_description
1 polymer ?
#
loop_
_entity_poly.entity_id
_entity_poly.type
_entity_poly.pdbx_seq_one_letter_code
_entity_poly.pdbx_strand_id
1 'polypeptide(L)'
;MQKKSRARVSAVLTKVGMAMVCALSLNLAACNKPQSPATTSSDGEKPSPTLSQPAASDDVFVGCYTVSHTEPAQIKISKNGDSKNGESYAMQMREFNDPSKNWDKPEAMQVIATDSPDIQKYFDIKADEHQYLEKVIARPDRVFVLAKITDSFASLNPQFDSPYLGYIYKGSNTVYKVACEQTTNL
;
A
#
# COMPACT_ATOMS: atom_id res chain seq x y z
N MET A 1 15.01 -8.28 -58.61
CA MET A 1 13.77 -8.17 -59.40
C MET A 1 12.58 -8.15 -58.46
N GLN A 2 11.76 -7.11 -58.52
CA GLN A 2 10.63 -6.84 -57.64
C GLN A 2 9.44 -7.76 -57.91
N LYS A 3 8.70 -8.14 -56.86
CA LYS A 3 7.23 -8.25 -56.89
C LYS A 3 6.68 -7.96 -55.49
N LYS A 4 6.30 -6.70 -55.27
CA LYS A 4 5.58 -6.21 -54.08
C LYS A 4 4.13 -6.69 -54.15
N SER A 5 3.72 -7.47 -53.15
CA SER A 5 2.33 -7.90 -52.97
C SER A 5 1.52 -6.76 -52.32
N ARG A 6 0.41 -6.35 -52.95
CA ARG A 6 -0.55 -5.37 -52.43
C ARG A 6 -1.68 -6.11 -51.72
N ALA A 7 -1.74 -6.02 -50.40
CA ALA A 7 -2.90 -6.46 -49.62
C ALA A 7 -3.95 -5.33 -49.58
N ARG A 8 -5.20 -5.71 -49.80
CA ARG A 8 -6.38 -4.85 -49.91
C ARG A 8 -6.81 -4.34 -48.52
N VAL A 9 -7.16 -3.06 -48.49
CA VAL A 9 -7.91 -2.42 -47.39
C VAL A 9 -9.32 -2.99 -47.36
N SER A 10 -9.82 -3.36 -46.19
CA SER A 10 -11.25 -3.52 -45.94
C SER A 10 -11.59 -2.82 -44.63
N ALA A 11 -12.19 -1.64 -44.77
CA ALA A 11 -12.89 -0.96 -43.70
C ALA A 11 -14.29 -1.58 -43.61
N VAL A 12 -14.65 -2.15 -42.46
CA VAL A 12 -16.03 -2.52 -42.16
C VAL A 12 -16.54 -1.59 -41.06
N LEU A 13 -17.43 -0.71 -41.51
CA LEU A 13 -18.27 0.21 -40.76
C LEU A 13 -19.37 -0.59 -40.05
N THR A 14 -19.55 -0.47 -38.73
CA THR A 14 -20.85 -0.79 -38.10
C THR A 14 -21.14 0.16 -36.92
N LYS A 15 -22.43 0.49 -36.83
CA LYS A 15 -23.09 1.63 -36.21
C LYS A 15 -23.41 1.47 -34.72
N VAL A 16 -23.43 2.62 -34.04
CA VAL A 16 -24.48 3.21 -33.17
C VAL A 16 -25.04 2.39 -32.00
N GLY A 17 -24.96 3.01 -30.81
CA GLY A 17 -26.13 3.25 -29.96
C GLY A 17 -26.15 2.56 -28.61
N MET A 18 -26.18 3.32 -27.51
CA MET A 18 -27.39 3.62 -26.72
C MET A 18 -27.00 4.16 -25.35
N ALA A 19 -27.44 5.38 -25.05
CA ALA A 19 -27.41 5.96 -23.71
C ALA A 19 -28.54 5.35 -22.88
N MET A 20 -28.29 5.06 -21.60
CA MET A 20 -29.36 4.82 -20.63
C MET A 20 -29.04 5.51 -19.30
N VAL A 21 -29.94 6.42 -18.96
CA VAL A 21 -30.06 7.23 -17.73
C VAL A 21 -30.94 6.45 -16.73
N CYS A 22 -30.86 6.83 -15.44
CA CYS A 22 -31.70 6.52 -14.26
C CYS A 22 -31.03 5.60 -13.23
N ALA A 23 -31.12 5.82 -11.92
CA ALA A 23 -31.80 6.85 -11.14
C ALA A 23 -31.18 6.90 -9.73
N LEU A 24 -31.22 8.08 -9.10
CA LEU A 24 -31.02 8.25 -7.67
C LEU A 24 -32.20 7.65 -6.90
N SER A 25 -31.91 6.89 -5.85
CA SER A 25 -32.88 6.60 -4.80
C SER A 25 -32.26 6.92 -3.44
N LEU A 26 -32.73 8.02 -2.85
CA LEU A 26 -32.59 8.34 -1.44
C LEU A 26 -33.39 7.33 -0.61
N ASN A 27 -32.83 6.88 0.52
CA ASN A 27 -33.60 6.33 1.62
C ASN A 27 -33.21 7.04 2.92
N LEU A 28 -34.20 7.75 3.49
CA LEU A 28 -34.25 8.28 4.84
C LEU A 28 -35.02 7.29 5.72
N ALA A 29 -34.48 6.94 6.88
CA ALA A 29 -35.21 6.53 8.10
C ALA A 29 -34.18 6.14 9.17
N ALA A 30 -34.34 6.36 10.48
CA ALA A 30 -35.20 7.18 11.31
C ALA A 30 -34.58 7.13 12.72
N CYS A 31 -34.52 8.24 13.44
CA CYS A 31 -34.15 8.27 14.85
C CYS A 31 -35.24 7.61 15.71
N ASN A 32 -34.86 6.79 16.69
CA ASN A 32 -35.71 6.54 17.85
C ASN A 32 -34.85 6.51 19.13
N LYS A 33 -35.10 7.48 20.01
CA LYS A 33 -34.79 7.42 21.44
C LYS A 33 -36.07 7.06 22.17
N PRO A 34 -35.98 6.28 23.26
CA PRO A 34 -36.71 6.65 24.46
C PRO A 34 -35.82 6.63 25.72
N GLN A 35 -35.73 7.82 26.31
CA GLN A 35 -35.92 8.18 27.72
C GLN A 35 -35.65 7.14 28.84
N SER A 36 -34.70 7.53 29.69
CA SER A 36 -34.40 6.97 31.02
C SER A 36 -35.47 7.33 32.07
N PRO A 37 -35.51 6.61 33.20
CA PRO A 37 -35.36 7.31 34.48
C PRO A 37 -34.33 6.67 35.43
N ALA A 38 -33.70 7.55 36.20
CA ALA A 38 -32.59 7.34 37.14
C ALA A 38 -32.95 6.55 38.41
N THR A 39 -31.94 6.04 39.15
CA THR A 39 -31.55 6.52 40.51
C THR A 39 -30.21 5.89 40.99
N THR A 40 -29.30 6.77 41.45
CA THR A 40 -28.15 6.65 42.41
C THR A 40 -26.85 5.87 42.10
N SER A 41 -25.83 6.67 41.76
CA SER A 41 -24.49 6.85 42.39
C SER A 41 -23.61 5.66 42.79
N SER A 42 -22.46 5.54 42.12
CA SER A 42 -21.10 5.43 42.71
C SER A 42 -20.03 5.59 41.62
N ASP A 43 -18.89 6.14 42.02
CA ASP A 43 -17.78 6.70 41.24
C ASP A 43 -17.11 5.80 40.18
N GLY A 44 -16.56 6.44 39.13
CA GLY A 44 -15.50 5.86 38.28
C GLY A 44 -15.68 6.02 36.76
N GLU A 45 -15.19 7.13 36.20
CA GLU A 45 -14.75 7.26 34.78
C GLU A 45 -13.91 6.03 34.38
N LYS A 46 -14.05 5.32 33.24
CA LYS A 46 -14.25 5.73 31.84
C LYS A 46 -14.47 4.44 31.02
N PRO A 47 -15.50 4.29 30.17
CA PRO A 47 -15.51 3.24 29.16
C PRO A 47 -14.70 3.71 27.94
N SER A 48 -13.57 3.05 27.68
CA SER A 48 -12.87 3.16 26.39
C SER A 48 -13.83 2.81 25.25
N PRO A 49 -13.90 3.60 24.18
CA PRO A 49 -14.47 3.10 22.93
C PRO A 49 -13.46 2.11 22.35
N THR A 50 -13.87 0.86 22.21
CA THR A 50 -13.24 -0.10 21.30
C THR A 50 -13.35 0.49 19.89
N LEU A 51 -12.34 1.26 19.48
CA LEU A 51 -12.15 1.63 18.09
C LEU A 51 -11.77 0.36 17.33
N SER A 52 -12.64 -0.05 16.43
CA SER A 52 -12.40 -1.13 15.49
C SER A 52 -11.15 -0.82 14.68
N GLN A 53 -10.05 -1.46 15.08
CA GLN A 53 -8.82 -1.57 14.33
C GLN A 53 -9.16 -2.09 12.92
N PRO A 54 -8.68 -1.47 11.84
CA PRO A 54 -8.63 -2.16 10.56
C PRO A 54 -7.83 -3.43 10.82
N ALA A 55 -8.43 -4.60 10.58
CA ALA A 55 -7.74 -5.88 10.76
C ALA A 55 -6.36 -5.76 10.11
N ALA A 56 -5.31 -6.08 10.88
CA ALA A 56 -3.97 -6.18 10.34
C ALA A 56 -4.07 -7.09 9.12
N SER A 57 -3.86 -6.55 7.93
CA SER A 57 -3.85 -7.37 6.74
C SER A 57 -2.67 -8.32 6.88
N ASP A 58 -2.89 -9.62 6.69
CA ASP A 58 -1.83 -10.64 6.68
C ASP A 58 -0.82 -10.44 5.53
N ASP A 59 -1.01 -9.42 4.69
CA ASP A 59 -0.09 -9.07 3.64
C ASP A 59 1.19 -8.45 4.20
N VAL A 60 2.33 -9.00 3.76
CA VAL A 60 3.65 -8.60 4.22
C VAL A 60 3.95 -7.11 4.01
N PHE A 61 3.42 -6.51 2.93
CA PHE A 61 3.69 -5.12 2.58
C PHE A 61 2.62 -4.12 2.96
N VAL A 62 1.39 -4.54 3.23
CA VAL A 62 0.36 -3.57 3.61
C VAL A 62 0.64 -3.03 5.01
N GLY A 63 0.69 -1.72 5.13
CA GLY A 63 1.00 -1.03 6.37
C GLY A 63 1.67 0.31 6.14
N CYS A 64 2.17 0.91 7.23
CA CYS A 64 2.87 2.18 7.20
C CYS A 64 4.34 1.99 7.57
N TYR A 65 5.20 2.83 6.98
CA TYR A 65 6.64 2.71 7.04
C TYR A 65 7.29 4.07 7.33
N THR A 66 8.45 4.00 7.98
CA THR A 66 9.35 5.12 8.27
C THR A 66 10.80 4.70 8.01
N VAL A 67 11.66 5.66 7.69
CA VAL A 67 13.12 5.46 7.57
C VAL A 67 13.84 5.65 8.91
N SER A 68 13.14 6.12 9.94
CA SER A 68 13.69 6.35 11.27
C SER A 68 12.74 5.79 12.33
N HIS A 69 13.30 5.08 13.31
CA HIS A 69 12.55 4.55 14.45
C HIS A 69 11.78 5.61 15.26
N THR A 70 12.27 6.85 15.25
CA THR A 70 11.75 7.94 16.10
C THR A 70 10.84 8.90 15.35
N GLU A 71 10.74 8.75 14.03
CA GLU A 71 9.91 9.62 13.19
C GLU A 71 8.55 8.97 12.91
N PRO A 72 7.47 9.77 12.79
CA PRO A 72 6.17 9.27 12.37
C PRO A 72 6.23 8.54 11.03
N ALA A 73 5.27 7.67 10.78
CA ALA A 73 5.15 7.03 9.48
C ALA A 73 4.95 8.06 8.35
N GLN A 74 5.67 7.89 7.25
CA GLN A 74 5.66 8.80 6.11
C GLN A 74 5.34 8.10 4.79
N ILE A 75 5.34 6.77 4.80
CA ILE A 75 5.03 5.95 3.63
C ILE A 75 3.89 5.01 4.03
N LYS A 76 2.84 4.91 3.22
CA LYS A 76 1.77 3.93 3.38
C LYS A 76 1.71 3.06 2.14
N ILE A 77 1.72 1.75 2.34
CA ILE A 77 1.50 0.77 1.27
C ILE A 77 0.13 0.13 1.49
N SER A 78 -0.66 0.13 0.42
CA SER A 78 -1.96 -0.51 0.35
C SER A 78 -1.94 -1.55 -0.78
N LYS A 79 -2.81 -2.54 -0.67
CA LYS A 79 -2.98 -3.58 -1.69
C LYS A 79 -4.35 -3.42 -2.32
N ASN A 80 -4.36 -3.50 -3.65
CA ASN A 80 -5.55 -3.52 -4.47
C ASN A 80 -5.62 -4.89 -5.18
N GLY A 81 -6.78 -5.54 -5.11
CA GLY A 81 -6.96 -6.88 -5.64
C GLY A 81 -6.42 -7.99 -4.73
N ASP A 82 -6.54 -9.22 -5.20
CA ASP A 82 -6.14 -10.44 -4.49
C ASP A 82 -5.24 -11.30 -5.37
N SER A 83 -4.63 -12.33 -4.79
CA SER A 83 -3.70 -13.22 -5.50
C SER A 83 -4.34 -13.97 -6.68
N LYS A 84 -5.68 -13.99 -6.81
CA LYS A 84 -6.40 -14.66 -7.89
C LYS A 84 -6.74 -13.71 -9.05
N ASN A 85 -6.93 -12.43 -8.76
CA ASN A 85 -7.34 -11.39 -9.72
C ASN A 85 -6.18 -10.46 -10.14
N GLY A 86 -4.97 -10.77 -9.69
CA GLY A 86 -3.79 -9.93 -9.87
C GLY A 86 -3.59 -9.04 -8.65
N GLU A 87 -2.51 -9.32 -7.93
CA GLU A 87 -2.09 -8.49 -6.81
C GLU A 87 -1.45 -7.21 -7.34
N SER A 88 -1.97 -6.06 -6.90
CA SER A 88 -1.38 -4.77 -7.18
C SER A 88 -1.24 -3.98 -5.89
N TYR A 89 -0.24 -3.12 -5.84
CA TYR A 89 0.04 -2.31 -4.66
C TYR A 89 -0.10 -0.83 -5.02
N ALA A 90 -0.39 -0.01 -4.02
CA ALA A 90 -0.33 1.42 -4.14
C ALA A 90 0.41 2.03 -2.95
N MET A 91 1.31 2.95 -3.25
CA MET A 91 2.06 3.73 -2.30
C MET A 91 1.42 5.10 -2.13
N GLN A 92 1.36 5.59 -0.91
CA GLN A 92 1.12 6.98 -0.59
C GLN A 92 2.26 7.49 0.27
N MET A 93 2.65 8.74 0.07
CA MET A 93 3.60 9.44 0.93
C MET A 93 2.90 10.57 1.67
N ARG A 94 3.46 10.91 2.83
CA ARG A 94 3.19 12.17 3.50
C ARG A 94 4.41 13.06 3.38
N GLU A 95 4.18 14.37 3.39
CA GLU A 95 5.23 15.36 3.47
C GLU A 95 6.13 15.10 4.70
N PHE A 96 7.44 15.21 4.48
CA PHE A 96 8.45 14.99 5.50
C PHE A 96 8.28 16.01 6.64
N ASN A 97 8.27 15.54 7.89
CA ASN A 97 8.16 16.35 9.11
C ASN A 97 6.89 17.21 9.28
N ASP A 98 5.83 17.01 8.49
CA ASP A 98 4.54 17.64 8.75
C ASP A 98 3.43 16.60 8.93
N PRO A 99 3.15 16.18 10.19
CA PRO A 99 2.15 15.18 10.45
C PRO A 99 0.71 15.64 10.22
N SER A 100 0.48 16.96 10.10
CA SER A 100 -0.84 17.51 9.84
C SER A 100 -1.27 17.38 8.38
N LYS A 101 -0.33 17.07 7.49
CA LYS A 101 -0.63 16.87 6.06
C LYS A 101 -1.35 15.56 5.85
N ASN A 102 -2.31 15.59 4.93
CA ASN A 102 -2.93 14.38 4.45
C ASN A 102 -1.92 13.55 3.62
N TRP A 103 -2.19 12.25 3.55
CA TRP A 103 -1.55 11.38 2.56
C TRP A 103 -1.76 11.93 1.15
N ASP A 104 -0.74 11.84 0.31
CA ASP A 104 -0.82 12.20 -1.10
C ASP A 104 -1.74 11.25 -1.91
N LYS A 105 -1.76 11.43 -3.22
CA LYS A 105 -2.52 10.55 -4.11
C LYS A 105 -1.84 9.17 -4.20
N PRO A 106 -2.60 8.06 -4.09
CA PRO A 106 -2.06 6.72 -4.32
C PRO A 106 -1.37 6.59 -5.68
N GLU A 107 -0.12 6.14 -5.64
CA GLU A 107 0.69 5.82 -6.80
C GLU A 107 0.86 4.30 -6.94
N ALA A 108 0.79 3.81 -8.18
CA ALA A 108 0.87 2.38 -8.44
C ALA A 108 2.26 1.82 -8.10
N MET A 109 2.27 0.59 -7.58
CA MET A 109 3.44 -0.20 -7.29
C MET A 109 3.31 -1.55 -8.02
N GLN A 110 4.41 -2.04 -8.57
CA GLN A 110 4.50 -3.33 -9.27
C GLN A 110 5.31 -4.33 -8.46
N VAL A 111 4.93 -5.59 -8.53
CA VAL A 111 5.76 -6.69 -8.00
C VAL A 111 6.96 -6.90 -8.93
N ILE A 112 8.14 -7.09 -8.33
CA ILE A 112 9.37 -7.48 -9.02
C ILE A 112 9.69 -8.93 -8.60
N ALA A 113 10.09 -9.75 -9.58
CA ALA A 113 10.53 -11.12 -9.30
C ALA A 113 11.79 -11.08 -8.42
N THR A 114 11.83 -11.89 -7.36
CA THR A 114 12.91 -11.88 -6.35
C THR A 114 14.26 -12.35 -6.90
N ASP A 115 14.25 -13.04 -8.03
CA ASP A 115 15.44 -13.46 -8.77
C ASP A 115 15.89 -12.44 -9.84
N SER A 116 15.21 -11.30 -9.95
CA SER A 116 15.53 -10.26 -10.93
C SER A 116 16.94 -9.68 -10.67
N PRO A 117 17.82 -9.62 -11.68
CA PRO A 117 19.15 -9.03 -11.54
C PRO A 117 19.11 -7.52 -11.26
N ASP A 118 17.96 -6.87 -11.49
CA ASP A 118 17.78 -5.44 -11.19
C ASP A 118 17.82 -5.15 -9.69
N ILE A 119 17.56 -6.13 -8.83
CA ILE A 119 17.48 -5.94 -7.37
C ILE A 119 18.80 -5.45 -6.78
N GLN A 120 19.94 -5.93 -7.31
CA GLN A 120 21.30 -5.51 -6.93
C GLN A 120 21.58 -4.02 -7.19
N LYS A 121 20.77 -3.35 -8.01
CA LYS A 121 20.88 -1.90 -8.24
C LYS A 121 20.31 -1.09 -7.07
N TYR A 122 19.48 -1.72 -6.23
CA TYR A 122 18.72 -1.06 -5.17
C TYR A 122 19.19 -1.47 -3.78
N PHE A 123 19.57 -2.74 -3.60
CA PHE A 123 19.99 -3.29 -2.32
C PHE A 123 21.32 -4.02 -2.46
N ASP A 124 22.10 -4.01 -1.38
CA ASP A 124 23.35 -4.78 -1.26
C ASP A 124 23.03 -6.25 -0.92
N ILE A 125 22.36 -6.93 -1.86
CA ILE A 125 22.02 -8.36 -1.79
C ILE A 125 22.63 -9.03 -3.01
N LYS A 126 23.52 -10.00 -2.80
CA LYS A 126 24.20 -10.70 -3.88
C LYS A 126 23.26 -11.64 -4.64
N ALA A 127 23.66 -12.04 -5.85
CA ALA A 127 22.87 -12.94 -6.70
C ALA A 127 22.54 -14.29 -6.03
N ASP A 128 23.48 -14.81 -5.24
CA ASP A 128 23.37 -16.06 -4.49
C ASP A 128 22.65 -15.89 -3.14
N GLU A 129 22.26 -14.65 -2.78
CA GLU A 129 21.51 -14.32 -1.58
C GLU A 129 20.00 -14.10 -1.87
N HIS A 130 19.56 -14.25 -3.13
CA HIS A 130 18.16 -14.07 -3.52
C HIS A 130 17.18 -15.00 -2.78
N GLN A 131 17.65 -16.14 -2.25
CA GLN A 131 16.82 -17.03 -1.41
C GLN A 131 16.32 -16.37 -0.12
N TYR A 132 16.95 -15.28 0.30
CA TYR A 132 16.56 -14.51 1.47
C TYR A 132 15.55 -13.40 1.13
N LEU A 133 15.23 -13.18 -0.15
CA LEU A 133 14.20 -12.25 -0.58
C LEU A 133 12.84 -12.94 -0.65
N GLU A 134 11.92 -12.51 0.21
CA GLU A 134 10.56 -13.05 0.23
C GLU A 134 9.68 -12.39 -0.84
N LYS A 135 9.82 -11.07 -1.02
CA LYS A 135 9.02 -10.30 -1.97
C LYS A 135 9.65 -8.95 -2.25
N VAL A 136 9.39 -8.39 -3.43
CA VAL A 136 9.84 -7.05 -3.82
C VAL A 136 8.72 -6.32 -4.56
N ILE A 137 8.46 -5.07 -4.18
CA ILE A 137 7.58 -4.15 -4.90
C ILE A 137 8.30 -2.84 -5.21
N ALA A 138 7.94 -2.18 -6.30
CA ALA A 138 8.55 -0.92 -6.69
C ALA A 138 7.57 0.02 -7.38
N ARG A 139 7.83 1.32 -7.29
CA ARG A 139 7.21 2.28 -8.21
C ARG A 139 7.70 2.01 -9.64
N PRO A 140 6.86 2.20 -10.67
CA PRO A 140 7.28 2.08 -12.07
C PRO A 140 8.51 2.92 -12.44
N ASP A 141 8.66 4.10 -11.84
CA ASP A 141 9.81 5.01 -12.03
C ASP A 141 11.05 4.66 -11.19
N ARG A 142 10.96 3.64 -10.33
CA ARG A 142 12.05 3.16 -9.45
C ARG A 142 12.57 4.20 -8.46
N VAL A 143 11.81 5.26 -8.19
CA VAL A 143 12.13 6.23 -7.13
C VAL A 143 11.99 5.59 -5.75
N PHE A 144 11.07 4.62 -5.62
CA PHE A 144 10.93 3.80 -4.42
C PHE A 144 10.90 2.30 -4.76
N VAL A 145 11.67 1.52 -4.03
CA VAL A 145 11.65 0.05 -4.04
C VAL A 145 11.59 -0.45 -2.60
N LEU A 146 10.68 -1.37 -2.31
CA LEU A 146 10.51 -1.99 -1.01
C LEU A 146 10.70 -3.50 -1.14
N ALA A 147 11.63 -4.05 -0.37
CA ALA A 147 11.86 -5.48 -0.29
C ALA A 147 11.59 -5.99 1.13
N LYS A 148 11.12 -7.23 1.21
CA LYS A 148 11.11 -8.02 2.45
C LYS A 148 12.17 -9.10 2.34
N ILE A 149 13.11 -9.11 3.28
CA ILE A 149 14.04 -10.21 3.48
C ILE A 149 13.53 -11.15 4.57
N THR A 150 14.04 -12.38 4.65
CA THR A 150 13.68 -13.30 5.72
C THR A 150 14.10 -12.76 7.09
N ASP A 151 13.28 -13.01 8.11
CA ASP A 151 13.57 -12.54 9.48
C ASP A 151 14.86 -13.17 10.03
N SER A 152 15.19 -14.39 9.59
CA SER A 152 16.46 -15.06 9.89
C SER A 152 17.66 -14.35 9.27
N PHE A 153 17.55 -13.85 8.04
CA PHE A 153 18.64 -13.12 7.40
C PHE A 153 18.85 -11.76 8.05
N ALA A 154 17.78 -11.05 8.38
CA ALA A 154 17.84 -9.78 9.08
C ALA A 154 18.47 -9.92 10.48
N SER A 155 18.07 -10.94 11.27
CA SER A 155 18.58 -11.12 12.64
C SER A 155 20.04 -11.58 12.72
N LEU A 156 20.56 -12.25 11.68
CA LEU A 156 21.93 -12.74 11.65
C LEU A 156 22.93 -11.74 11.02
N ASN A 157 22.45 -10.78 10.23
CA ASN A 157 23.29 -9.79 9.60
C ASN A 157 23.14 -8.42 10.31
N PRO A 158 24.16 -7.94 11.04
CA PRO A 158 24.08 -6.68 11.79
C PRO A 158 23.93 -5.44 10.90
N GLN A 159 24.07 -5.57 9.58
CA GLN A 159 23.74 -4.51 8.61
C GLN A 159 22.24 -4.20 8.57
N PHE A 160 21.39 -5.15 8.95
CA PHE A 160 19.94 -5.01 8.91
C PHE A 160 19.36 -5.02 10.32
N ASP A 161 18.67 -3.95 10.68
CA ASP A 161 17.95 -3.79 11.95
C ASP A 161 16.42 -3.91 11.79
N SER A 162 15.96 -4.20 10.56
CA SER A 162 14.60 -4.56 10.21
C SER A 162 14.59 -5.48 8.99
N PRO A 163 13.60 -6.39 8.85
CA PRO A 163 13.49 -7.24 7.67
C PRO A 163 12.96 -6.50 6.43
N TYR A 164 12.70 -5.19 6.51
CA TYR A 164 12.23 -4.39 5.38
C TYR A 164 13.33 -3.45 4.89
N LEU A 165 13.64 -3.51 3.60
CA LEU A 165 14.62 -2.66 2.93
C LEU A 165 13.91 -1.69 2.00
N GLY A 166 14.24 -0.41 2.10
CA GLY A 166 13.68 0.66 1.29
C GLY A 166 14.76 1.39 0.50
N TYR A 167 14.71 1.31 -0.83
CA TYR A 167 15.47 2.19 -1.68
C TYR A 167 14.63 3.44 -1.96
N ILE A 168 15.14 4.61 -1.57
CA ILE A 168 14.52 5.92 -1.83
C ILE A 168 15.54 6.75 -2.58
N TYR A 169 15.24 7.09 -3.82
CA TYR A 169 16.03 7.97 -4.70
C TYR A 169 17.54 8.01 -4.41
N LYS A 170 18.31 7.10 -5.04
CA LYS A 170 19.77 6.99 -4.93
C LYS A 170 20.32 6.50 -3.58
N GLY A 171 19.48 6.22 -2.58
CA GLY A 171 19.92 5.66 -1.30
C GLY A 171 19.16 4.39 -0.92
N SER A 172 19.89 3.35 -0.54
CA SER A 172 19.33 2.19 0.17
C SER A 172 19.25 2.51 1.65
N ASN A 173 18.09 2.27 2.26
CA ASN A 173 17.83 2.48 3.68
C ASN A 173 17.18 1.24 4.28
N THR A 174 17.42 1.00 5.56
CA THR A 174 16.50 0.15 6.31
C THR A 174 15.21 0.93 6.56
N VAL A 175 14.06 0.28 6.42
CA VAL A 175 12.76 0.88 6.75
C VAL A 175 12.05 0.06 7.81
N TYR A 176 11.23 0.72 8.60
CA TYR A 176 10.53 0.11 9.73
C TYR A 176 9.04 0.12 9.47
N LYS A 177 8.41 -1.05 9.54
CA LYS A 177 6.95 -1.15 9.55
C LYS A 177 6.45 -0.68 10.91
N VAL A 178 5.61 0.35 10.93
CA VAL A 178 5.09 1.01 12.13
C VAL A 178 3.57 1.09 12.06
N ALA A 179 2.93 1.42 13.19
CA ALA A 179 1.50 1.67 13.21
C ALA A 179 1.15 2.81 12.24
N CYS A 180 0.12 2.62 11.43
CA CYS A 180 -0.45 3.73 10.66
C CYS A 180 -1.07 4.73 11.62
N GLU A 181 -0.76 6.01 11.45
CA GLU A 181 -1.33 7.06 12.27
C GLU A 181 -2.86 7.05 12.10
N GLN A 182 -3.57 6.91 13.23
CA GLN A 182 -5.03 7.03 13.25
C GLN A 182 -5.32 8.50 12.98
N THR A 183 -6.09 8.81 11.94
CA THR A 183 -6.59 10.17 11.73
C THR A 183 -7.62 10.47 12.83
N THR A 184 -7.16 10.79 14.03
CA THR A 184 -8.01 11.40 15.05
C THR A 184 -8.36 12.79 14.55
N ASN A 185 -9.48 12.88 13.82
CA ASN A 185 -10.20 14.13 13.74
C ASN A 185 -10.60 14.48 15.18
N LEU A 186 -9.99 15.53 15.72
CA LEU A 186 -10.38 16.18 16.97
C LEU A 186 -11.83 16.66 16.90
#